data_AF-F7VHT5-F1
#
_entry.id   AF-F7VHT5-F1
#
_cell.length_a   1.000
_cell.length_b   1.000
_cell.length_c   1.000
_cell.angle_alpha   90.00
_cell.angle_beta   90.00
_cell.angle_gamma   90.00
#
_symmetry.space_group_name_H-M   'P 1'
#
loop_
_entity.id
_entity.type
_entity.pdbx_description
1 polymer ?
#
loop_
_entity_poly.entity_id
_entity_poly.type
_entity_poly.pdbx_seq_one_letter_code
_entity_poly.pdbx_strand_id
1 'polypeptide(L)'
;MLNQPTATPASILVNILIPGIGQPPPTDTKANQAMSDFLADITALELRINRAKQWSKDHLAEQIFRCSPVFKNAKALQPYMKYQLRVAVDELKLLDQEMRKTNNGLITFATLSQYGDVIRDYLFDLRDILVFLQRNVPNWTFFEGGKSFGVSSWEVYGLARGLAYQSTYTGTGAPFRHKTAQIASIFVLRQAMELRFERLIAVYPTDPKGKSPRLKHGFHLDFIAANPQFFLANGFDIKKLRHLYDWCSEIVHQAYQPYAWQISTALSRAGELLHTRQTPPGQAWSIYNAVEINDVGAMQTAFEQHFLTTYGHGIWKMTRTQPEALIRNWQPEMAFTNEDYRPVVGRKNLFLRIWQRIMRIFRSN
;
A
#
# COMPACT_ATOMS: atom_id res chain seq x y z
N MET A 1 -42.22 -3.93 -27.04
CA MET A 1 -41.06 -3.02 -27.12
C MET A 1 -40.29 -3.21 -25.82
N LEU A 2 -39.10 -3.82 -25.87
CA LEU A 2 -38.23 -3.90 -24.70
C LEU A 2 -37.67 -2.50 -24.46
N ASN A 3 -38.00 -1.88 -23.32
CA ASN A 3 -37.39 -0.62 -22.91
C ASN A 3 -35.87 -0.82 -22.92
N GLN A 4 -35.16 -0.14 -23.83
CA GLN A 4 -33.71 -0.12 -23.76
C GLN A 4 -33.33 0.46 -22.39
N PRO A 5 -32.51 -0.24 -21.58
CA PRO A 5 -32.10 0.30 -20.30
C PRO A 5 -31.41 1.64 -20.53
N THR A 6 -31.86 2.67 -19.81
CA THR A 6 -31.22 3.99 -19.82
C THR A 6 -29.75 3.83 -19.47
N ALA A 7 -28.86 4.35 -20.32
CA ALA A 7 -27.43 4.29 -20.09
C ALA A 7 -27.08 4.96 -18.76
N THR A 8 -26.43 4.22 -17.87
CA THR A 8 -25.93 4.74 -16.59
C THR A 8 -24.67 5.61 -16.82
N PRO A 9 -24.33 6.53 -15.90
CA PRO A 9 -23.10 7.30 -15.99
C PRO A 9 -21.84 6.43 -16.17
N ALA A 10 -21.77 5.29 -15.47
CA ALA A 10 -20.68 4.33 -15.62
C ALA A 10 -20.64 3.72 -17.03
N SER A 11 -21.78 3.31 -17.59
CA SER A 11 -21.83 2.76 -18.95
C SER A 11 -21.42 3.77 -20.02
N ILE A 12 -21.79 5.05 -19.84
CA ILE A 12 -21.37 6.14 -20.73
C ILE A 12 -19.84 6.30 -20.67
N LEU A 13 -19.27 6.31 -19.47
CA LEU A 13 -17.83 6.45 -19.28
C LEU A 13 -17.05 5.25 -19.84
N VAL A 14 -17.52 4.01 -19.64
CA VAL A 14 -16.94 2.81 -20.26
C VAL A 14 -16.93 2.92 -21.78
N ASN A 15 -18.04 3.34 -22.39
CA ASN A 15 -18.14 3.49 -23.85
C ASN A 15 -17.21 4.58 -24.41
N ILE A 16 -16.88 5.60 -23.61
CA ILE A 16 -15.90 6.63 -23.98
C ILE A 16 -14.47 6.09 -23.93
N LEU A 17 -14.15 5.28 -22.91
CA LEU A 17 -12.81 4.72 -22.69
C LEU A 17 -12.52 3.49 -23.57
N ILE A 18 -13.56 2.81 -24.04
CA ILE A 18 -13.50 1.64 -24.91
C ILE A 18 -14.48 1.88 -26.07
N PRO A 19 -14.16 2.81 -27.00
CA PRO A 19 -15.06 3.14 -28.09
C PRO A 19 -15.25 1.92 -29.00
N GLY A 20 -16.46 1.74 -29.50
CA GLY A 20 -16.74 0.74 -30.53
C GLY A 20 -15.93 1.00 -31.79
N ILE A 21 -15.61 -0.07 -32.53
CA ILE A 21 -14.86 0.03 -33.79
C ILE A 21 -15.58 1.02 -34.72
N GLY A 22 -14.86 2.03 -35.21
CA GLY A 22 -15.37 3.03 -36.14
C GLY A 22 -16.09 4.23 -35.51
N GLN A 23 -16.16 4.34 -34.18
CA GLN A 23 -16.69 5.54 -33.54
C GLN A 23 -15.64 6.66 -33.51
N PRO A 24 -16.01 7.91 -33.85
CA PRO A 24 -15.09 9.05 -33.71
C PRO A 24 -14.74 9.27 -32.23
N PRO A 25 -13.55 9.84 -31.94
CA PRO A 25 -13.18 10.18 -30.57
C PRO A 25 -14.21 11.15 -29.96
N PRO A 26 -14.61 10.94 -28.69
CA PRO A 26 -15.48 11.86 -27.98
C PRO A 26 -14.91 13.29 -27.92
N THR A 27 -15.80 14.28 -27.87
CA THR A 27 -15.41 15.67 -27.63
C THR A 27 -14.96 15.87 -26.18
N ASP A 28 -14.13 16.89 -25.93
CA ASP A 28 -13.70 17.24 -24.57
C ASP A 28 -14.88 17.53 -23.65
N THR A 29 -15.91 18.20 -24.15
CA THR A 29 -17.15 18.44 -23.41
C THR A 29 -17.80 17.12 -22.97
N LYS A 30 -17.87 16.12 -23.86
CA LYS A 30 -18.44 14.81 -23.56
C LYS A 30 -17.58 14.03 -22.57
N ALA A 31 -16.25 14.10 -22.69
CA ALA A 31 -15.32 13.48 -21.74
C ALA A 31 -15.46 14.08 -20.33
N ASN A 32 -15.44 15.42 -20.23
CA ASN A 32 -15.61 16.13 -18.96
C ASN A 32 -16.97 15.83 -18.32
N GLN A 33 -18.05 15.84 -19.11
CA GLN A 33 -19.40 15.55 -18.61
C GLN A 33 -19.49 14.11 -18.09
N ALA A 34 -19.02 13.13 -18.86
CA ALA A 34 -19.09 11.73 -18.45
C ALA A 34 -18.33 11.43 -17.15
N MET A 35 -17.15 12.02 -16.97
CA MET A 35 -16.40 11.89 -15.72
C MET A 35 -17.12 12.57 -14.55
N SER A 36 -17.68 13.76 -14.78
CA SER A 36 -18.40 14.52 -13.75
C SER A 36 -19.68 13.81 -13.31
N ASP A 37 -20.46 13.28 -14.26
CA ASP A 37 -21.67 12.50 -13.99
C ASP A 37 -21.36 11.20 -13.25
N PHE A 38 -20.29 10.51 -13.66
CA PHE A 38 -19.84 9.31 -12.98
C PHE A 38 -19.45 9.59 -11.52
N LEU A 39 -18.63 10.61 -11.28
CA LEU A 39 -18.21 10.98 -9.93
C LEU A 39 -19.39 11.43 -9.06
N ALA A 40 -20.34 12.18 -9.63
CA ALA A 40 -21.54 12.63 -8.93
C ALA A 40 -22.42 11.44 -8.53
N ASP A 41 -22.66 10.49 -9.44
CA ASP A 41 -23.46 9.28 -9.19
C ASP A 41 -22.84 8.42 -8.08
N ILE A 42 -21.54 8.12 -8.19
CA ILE A 42 -20.82 7.31 -7.19
C ILE A 42 -20.78 8.02 -5.82
N THR A 43 -20.61 9.33 -5.79
CA THR A 43 -20.66 10.12 -4.54
C THR A 43 -22.04 10.05 -3.90
N ALA A 44 -23.12 10.18 -4.69
CA ALA A 44 -24.48 10.09 -4.19
C ALA A 44 -24.79 8.68 -3.65
N LEU A 45 -24.35 7.63 -4.35
CA LEU A 45 -24.48 6.24 -3.90
C LEU A 45 -23.75 6.00 -2.57
N GLU A 46 -22.50 6.45 -2.47
CA GLU A 46 -21.70 6.36 -1.25
C GLU A 46 -22.41 7.02 -0.06
N LEU A 47 -22.86 8.27 -0.22
CA LEU A 47 -23.56 9.01 0.84
C LEU A 47 -24.84 8.29 1.30
N ARG A 48 -25.62 7.75 0.36
CA ARG A 48 -26.83 6.98 0.64
C ARG A 48 -26.54 5.68 1.39
N ILE A 49 -25.53 4.92 0.96
CA ILE A 49 -25.17 3.62 1.53
C ILE A 49 -24.56 3.75 2.93
N ASN A 50 -23.70 4.76 3.11
CA ASN A 50 -22.96 5.01 4.34
C ASN A 50 -23.62 6.01 5.28
N ARG A 51 -24.75 6.61 4.86
CA ARG A 51 -25.56 7.56 5.66
C ARG A 51 -24.72 8.72 6.19
N ALA A 52 -23.82 9.24 5.36
CA ALA A 52 -22.87 10.30 5.70
C ALA A 52 -22.01 10.02 6.96
N LYS A 53 -21.83 8.75 7.34
CA LYS A 53 -20.96 8.38 8.47
C LYS A 53 -19.52 8.78 8.17
N GLN A 54 -18.92 9.49 9.13
CA GLN A 54 -17.52 9.88 9.08
C GLN A 54 -16.64 8.81 9.71
N TRP A 55 -15.50 8.54 9.09
CA TRP A 55 -14.47 7.64 9.60
C TRP A 55 -13.11 8.32 9.51
N SER A 56 -12.22 8.04 10.46
CA SER A 56 -10.84 8.48 10.35
C SER A 56 -10.11 7.73 9.23
N LYS A 57 -9.10 8.37 8.63
CA LYS A 57 -8.22 7.74 7.64
C LYS A 57 -7.58 6.46 8.18
N ASP A 58 -7.13 6.50 9.44
CA ASP A 58 -6.55 5.35 10.13
C ASP A 58 -7.53 4.17 10.21
N HIS A 59 -8.79 4.43 10.57
CA HIS A 59 -9.80 3.39 10.64
C HIS A 59 -10.03 2.79 9.26
N LEU A 60 -10.23 3.61 8.23
CA LEU A 60 -10.45 3.13 6.86
C LEU A 60 -9.26 2.29 6.38
N ALA A 61 -8.03 2.74 6.61
CA ALA A 61 -6.81 2.01 6.25
C ALA A 61 -6.76 0.62 6.91
N GLU A 62 -7.04 0.53 8.20
CA GLU A 62 -7.13 -0.75 8.92
C GLU A 62 -8.20 -1.68 8.32
N GLN A 63 -9.31 -1.13 7.83
CA GLN A 63 -10.38 -1.94 7.24
C GLN A 63 -10.07 -2.42 5.82
N ILE A 64 -9.46 -1.59 4.97
CA ILE A 64 -9.23 -1.93 3.55
C ILE A 64 -7.95 -2.74 3.33
N PHE A 65 -6.95 -2.63 4.22
CA PHE A 65 -5.68 -3.39 4.14
C PHE A 65 -5.72 -4.65 5.02
N ARG A 66 -6.89 -5.27 5.17
CA ARG A 66 -7.01 -6.57 5.85
C ARG A 66 -6.41 -7.66 4.98
N CYS A 67 -5.57 -8.50 5.57
CA CYS A 67 -5.01 -9.64 4.85
C CYS A 67 -6.05 -10.74 4.62
N SER A 68 -6.12 -11.27 3.40
CA SER A 68 -6.98 -12.38 2.97
C SER A 68 -8.33 -12.42 3.71
N PRO A 69 -9.17 -11.38 3.61
CA PRO A 69 -10.33 -11.27 4.46
C PRO A 69 -11.36 -12.36 4.10
N VAL A 70 -11.52 -13.35 4.99
CA VAL A 70 -12.53 -14.40 4.85
C VAL A 70 -13.79 -14.00 5.60
N PHE A 71 -14.91 -13.93 4.88
CA PHE A 71 -16.20 -13.55 5.46
C PHE A 71 -17.09 -14.78 5.58
N LYS A 72 -17.56 -15.06 6.80
CA LYS A 72 -18.47 -16.19 7.07
C LYS A 72 -19.80 -16.07 6.34
N ASN A 73 -20.26 -14.85 6.07
CA ASN A 73 -21.52 -14.58 5.40
C ASN A 73 -21.55 -13.15 4.81
N ALA A 74 -22.59 -12.87 4.01
CA ALA A 74 -22.80 -11.57 3.38
C ALA A 74 -22.97 -10.42 4.40
N LYS A 75 -23.45 -10.69 5.62
CA LYS A 75 -23.58 -9.67 6.68
C LYS A 75 -22.21 -9.19 7.17
N ALA A 76 -21.24 -10.09 7.28
CA ALA A 76 -19.86 -9.75 7.65
C ALA A 76 -19.11 -9.03 6.50
N LEU A 77 -19.44 -9.35 5.24
CA LEU A 77 -18.86 -8.72 4.06
C LEU A 77 -19.35 -7.28 3.84
N GLN A 78 -20.59 -6.97 4.24
CA GLN A 78 -21.21 -5.68 3.97
C GLN A 78 -20.45 -4.47 4.55
N PRO A 79 -20.00 -4.45 5.81
CA PRO A 79 -19.17 -3.36 6.31
C PRO A 79 -17.88 -3.19 5.51
N TYR A 80 -17.20 -4.28 5.14
CA TYR A 80 -15.98 -4.22 4.35
C TYR A 80 -16.20 -3.54 2.99
N MET A 81 -17.24 -3.94 2.27
CA MET A 81 -17.62 -3.34 0.99
C MET A 81 -17.99 -1.86 1.12
N LYS A 82 -18.60 -1.46 2.24
CA LYS A 82 -18.89 -0.05 2.56
C LYS A 82 -17.63 0.79 2.77
N TYR A 83 -16.63 0.23 3.46
CA TYR A 83 -15.34 0.88 3.66
C TYR A 83 -14.59 1.03 2.33
N GLN A 84 -14.57 -0.03 1.52
CA GLN A 84 -13.97 0.02 0.19
C GLN A 84 -14.63 1.08 -0.70
N LEU A 85 -15.96 1.16 -0.71
CA LEU A 85 -16.68 2.21 -1.45
C LEU A 85 -16.31 3.62 -0.99
N ARG A 86 -16.27 3.87 0.33
CA ARG A 86 -15.88 5.20 0.87
C ARG A 86 -14.49 5.61 0.37
N VAL A 87 -13.51 4.72 0.48
CA VAL A 87 -12.13 5.00 0.06
C VAL A 87 -12.05 5.17 -1.45
N ALA A 88 -12.76 4.35 -2.22
CA ALA A 88 -12.86 4.50 -3.67
C ALA A 88 -13.36 5.89 -4.08
N VAL A 89 -14.39 6.41 -3.42
CA VAL A 89 -14.94 7.75 -3.72
C VAL A 89 -13.95 8.85 -3.35
N ASP A 90 -13.28 8.75 -2.20
CA ASP A 90 -12.33 9.75 -1.75
C ASP A 90 -11.11 9.82 -2.69
N GLU A 91 -10.57 8.67 -3.10
CA GLU A 91 -9.44 8.59 -4.03
C GLU A 91 -9.84 8.97 -5.47
N LEU A 92 -11.07 8.65 -5.91
CA LEU A 92 -11.59 9.06 -7.21
C LEU A 92 -11.74 10.59 -7.31
N LYS A 93 -12.12 11.27 -6.21
CA LYS A 93 -12.14 12.74 -6.15
C LYS A 93 -10.74 13.33 -6.29
N LEU A 94 -9.73 12.73 -5.67
CA LEU A 94 -8.34 13.16 -5.84
C LEU A 94 -7.87 12.97 -7.28
N LEU A 95 -8.21 11.84 -7.90
CA LEU A 95 -7.90 11.57 -9.31
C LEU A 95 -8.58 12.57 -10.25
N ASP A 96 -9.87 12.88 -10.05
CA ASP A 96 -10.59 13.91 -10.82
C ASP A 96 -9.92 15.28 -10.69
N GLN A 97 -9.55 15.69 -9.47
CA GLN A 97 -8.83 16.95 -9.24
C GLN A 97 -7.50 16.99 -9.99
N GLU A 98 -6.74 15.90 -10.00
CA GLU A 98 -5.44 15.86 -10.67
C GLU A 98 -5.55 15.89 -12.20
N MET A 99 -6.55 15.21 -12.76
CA MET A 99 -6.88 15.34 -14.18
C MET A 99 -7.25 16.78 -14.55
N ARG A 100 -8.07 17.44 -13.73
CA ARG A 100 -8.48 18.85 -13.95
C ARG A 100 -7.33 19.83 -13.85
N LYS A 101 -6.40 19.64 -12.91
CA LYS A 101 -5.20 20.50 -12.78
C LYS A 101 -4.34 20.51 -14.03
N THR A 102 -4.38 19.44 -14.82
CA THR A 102 -3.59 19.32 -16.05
C THR A 102 -4.12 20.23 -17.17
N ASN A 103 -5.42 20.59 -17.18
CA ASN A 103 -6.02 21.43 -18.23
C ASN A 103 -6.97 22.50 -17.67
N ASN A 104 -6.48 23.37 -16.79
CA ASN A 104 -7.20 24.57 -16.32
C ASN A 104 -8.63 24.29 -15.80
N GLY A 105 -8.85 23.15 -15.14
CA GLY A 105 -10.14 22.80 -14.52
C GLY A 105 -11.04 21.88 -15.35
N LEU A 106 -10.72 21.62 -16.62
CA LEU A 106 -11.47 20.73 -17.50
C LEU A 106 -10.76 19.39 -17.71
N ILE A 107 -11.54 18.32 -17.90
CA ILE A 107 -11.02 17.01 -18.30
C ILE A 107 -11.21 16.85 -19.80
N THR A 108 -10.12 16.97 -20.56
CA THR A 108 -10.10 16.72 -22.01
C THR A 108 -10.15 15.21 -22.30
N PHE A 109 -10.53 14.83 -23.51
CA PHE A 109 -10.49 13.44 -23.94
C PHE A 109 -9.07 12.87 -23.93
N ALA A 110 -8.07 13.70 -24.24
CA ALA A 110 -6.66 13.31 -24.18
C ALA A 110 -6.23 12.95 -22.75
N THR A 111 -6.55 13.79 -21.76
CA THR A 111 -6.26 13.49 -20.35
C THR A 111 -7.07 12.30 -19.85
N LEU A 112 -8.36 12.21 -20.20
CA LEU A 112 -9.16 11.05 -19.84
C LEU A 112 -8.55 9.74 -20.40
N SER A 113 -8.04 9.77 -21.62
CA SER A 113 -7.38 8.63 -22.26
C SER A 113 -6.05 8.28 -21.58
N GLN A 114 -5.27 9.29 -21.16
CA GLN A 114 -4.02 9.09 -20.42
C GLN A 114 -4.25 8.35 -19.10
N TYR A 115 -5.33 8.66 -18.38
CA TYR A 115 -5.72 7.98 -17.15
C TYR A 115 -6.67 6.79 -17.37
N GLY A 116 -6.94 6.44 -18.63
CA GLY A 116 -8.01 5.51 -19.00
C GLY A 116 -7.86 4.13 -18.37
N ASP A 117 -6.64 3.61 -18.25
CA ASP A 117 -6.36 2.35 -17.57
C ASP A 117 -6.77 2.36 -16.09
N VAL A 118 -6.42 3.42 -15.37
CA VAL A 118 -6.78 3.60 -13.96
C VAL A 118 -8.29 3.72 -13.82
N ILE A 119 -8.94 4.52 -14.65
CA ILE A 119 -10.39 4.75 -14.57
C ILE A 119 -11.16 3.47 -14.90
N ARG A 120 -10.68 2.68 -15.87
CA ARG A 120 -11.25 1.36 -16.17
C ARG A 120 -11.16 0.44 -14.96
N ASP A 121 -10.02 0.37 -14.27
CA ASP A 121 -9.93 -0.41 -13.04
C ASP A 121 -10.93 0.06 -11.98
N TYR A 122 -11.09 1.38 -11.77
CA TYR A 122 -12.09 1.92 -10.86
C TYR A 122 -13.50 1.44 -11.22
N LEU A 123 -13.89 1.51 -12.50
CA LEU A 123 -15.21 1.07 -12.96
C LEU A 123 -15.45 -0.40 -12.66
N PHE A 124 -14.51 -1.28 -13.04
CA PHE A 124 -14.68 -2.72 -12.82
C PHE A 124 -14.59 -3.11 -11.34
N ASP A 125 -13.70 -2.51 -10.57
CA ASP A 125 -13.57 -2.79 -9.14
C ASP A 125 -14.81 -2.29 -8.36
N LEU A 126 -15.35 -1.11 -8.71
CA LEU A 126 -16.59 -0.60 -8.13
C LEU A 126 -17.81 -1.44 -8.50
N ARG A 127 -17.83 -2.06 -9.68
CA ARG A 127 -18.94 -2.93 -10.10
C ARG A 127 -19.17 -4.04 -9.10
N ASP A 128 -18.12 -4.75 -8.71
CA ASP A 128 -18.23 -5.89 -7.78
C ASP A 128 -18.76 -5.45 -6.41
N ILE A 129 -18.32 -4.27 -5.95
CA ILE A 129 -18.76 -3.68 -4.69
C ILE A 129 -20.22 -3.24 -4.76
N LEU A 130 -20.58 -2.48 -5.78
CA LEU A 130 -21.89 -1.84 -5.88
C LEU A 130 -22.98 -2.85 -6.20
N VAL A 131 -22.72 -3.84 -7.07
CA VAL A 131 -23.65 -4.97 -7.30
C VAL A 131 -23.95 -5.69 -5.99
N PHE A 132 -22.93 -5.95 -5.16
CA PHE A 132 -23.14 -6.56 -3.85
C PHE A 132 -23.96 -5.65 -2.92
N LEU A 133 -23.63 -4.36 -2.83
CA LEU A 133 -24.29 -3.41 -1.92
C LEU A 133 -25.71 -3.03 -2.36
N GLN A 134 -26.03 -3.14 -3.66
CA GLN A 134 -27.31 -2.80 -4.27
C GLN A 134 -28.16 -4.02 -4.64
N ARG A 135 -27.75 -5.24 -4.29
CA ARG A 135 -28.45 -6.50 -4.62
C ARG A 135 -29.94 -6.56 -4.23
N ASN A 136 -30.37 -5.71 -3.31
CA ASN A 136 -31.77 -5.64 -2.84
C ASN A 136 -32.55 -4.49 -3.48
N VAL A 137 -31.96 -3.72 -4.39
CA VAL A 137 -32.64 -2.66 -5.15
C VAL A 137 -33.13 -3.25 -6.47
N PRO A 138 -34.46 -3.38 -6.68
CA PRO A 138 -35.00 -3.99 -7.89
C PRO A 138 -34.51 -3.29 -9.15
N ASN A 139 -34.13 -4.07 -10.17
CA ASN A 139 -33.67 -3.59 -11.48
C ASN A 139 -32.47 -2.65 -11.43
N TRP A 140 -31.70 -2.64 -10.33
CA TRP A 140 -30.49 -1.83 -10.26
C TRP A 140 -29.39 -2.46 -11.11
N THR A 141 -28.82 -1.65 -11.99
CA THR A 141 -27.71 -2.05 -12.88
C THR A 141 -26.62 -0.98 -12.83
N PHE A 142 -25.36 -1.41 -12.82
CA PHE A 142 -24.23 -0.49 -12.95
C PHE A 142 -23.78 -0.41 -14.42
N PHE A 143 -23.11 -1.45 -14.90
CA PHE A 143 -22.84 -1.74 -16.30
C PHE A 143 -22.44 -3.22 -16.42
N GLU A 144 -22.37 -3.74 -17.65
CA GLU A 144 -22.01 -5.14 -17.93
C GLU A 144 -20.53 -5.34 -18.21
N GLY A 145 -19.98 -6.48 -17.79
CA GLY A 145 -18.58 -6.87 -17.99
C GLY A 145 -17.88 -7.30 -16.69
N GLY A 146 -16.57 -7.54 -16.78
CA GLY A 146 -15.76 -7.95 -15.64
C GLY A 146 -14.26 -7.76 -15.88
N LYS A 147 -13.49 -7.82 -14.80
CA LYS A 147 -12.03 -7.68 -14.79
C LYS A 147 -11.38 -9.01 -14.40
N SER A 148 -10.23 -9.30 -15.02
CA SER A 148 -9.40 -10.44 -14.64
C SER A 148 -8.42 -10.02 -13.54
N PHE A 149 -8.62 -10.54 -12.32
CA PHE A 149 -7.79 -10.22 -11.16
C PHE A 149 -6.49 -11.02 -11.08
N GLY A 150 -6.44 -12.21 -11.68
CA GLY A 150 -5.28 -13.10 -11.63
C GLY A 150 -4.17 -12.65 -12.58
N VAL A 151 -2.90 -12.87 -12.20
CA VAL A 151 -1.74 -12.51 -13.02
C VAL A 151 -0.94 -13.77 -13.32
N SER A 152 -0.63 -13.97 -14.59
CA SER A 152 0.17 -15.10 -15.05
C SER A 152 1.67 -14.88 -14.80
N SER A 153 2.42 -15.99 -14.67
CA SER A 153 3.88 -15.94 -14.58
C SER A 153 4.53 -15.26 -15.79
N TRP A 154 3.91 -15.37 -16.97
CA TRP A 154 4.35 -14.69 -18.18
C TRP A 154 4.24 -13.17 -18.08
N GLU A 155 3.15 -12.65 -17.52
CA GLU A 155 2.99 -11.21 -17.29
C GLU A 155 4.04 -10.68 -16.30
N VAL A 156 4.30 -11.43 -15.22
CA VAL A 156 5.36 -11.10 -14.25
C VAL A 156 6.74 -11.11 -14.90
N TYR A 157 7.03 -12.11 -15.74
CA TYR A 157 8.28 -12.18 -16.50
C TYR A 157 8.44 -10.99 -17.48
N GLY A 158 7.36 -10.62 -18.18
CA GLY A 158 7.35 -9.46 -19.07
C GLY A 158 7.67 -8.15 -18.34
N LEU A 159 7.10 -7.96 -17.14
CA LEU A 159 7.41 -6.84 -16.28
C LEU A 159 8.89 -6.85 -15.84
N ALA A 160 9.40 -7.99 -15.39
CA ALA A 160 10.80 -8.11 -14.96
C ALA A 160 11.78 -7.75 -16.09
N ARG A 161 11.50 -8.21 -17.32
CA ARG A 161 12.26 -7.80 -18.51
C ARG A 161 12.17 -6.30 -18.77
N GLY A 162 10.97 -5.72 -18.67
CA GLY A 162 10.78 -4.28 -18.84
C GLY A 162 11.60 -3.47 -17.83
N LEU A 163 11.54 -3.85 -16.55
CA LEU A 163 12.26 -3.16 -15.47
C LEU A 163 13.78 -3.23 -15.67
N ALA A 164 14.32 -4.37 -16.11
CA ALA A 164 15.75 -4.57 -16.32
C ALA A 164 16.35 -3.64 -17.39
N TYR A 165 15.55 -3.19 -18.36
CA TYR A 165 15.99 -2.35 -19.48
C TYR A 165 15.25 -1.00 -19.52
N GLN A 166 14.56 -0.61 -18.44
CA GLN A 166 13.76 0.61 -18.42
C GLN A 166 14.59 1.86 -18.76
N SER A 167 15.84 1.92 -18.28
CA SER A 167 16.74 3.04 -18.52
C SER A 167 17.14 3.22 -19.98
N THR A 168 16.87 2.24 -20.86
CA THR A 168 17.16 2.32 -22.29
C THR A 168 15.94 2.75 -23.12
N TYR A 169 14.78 2.97 -22.50
CA TYR A 169 13.57 3.40 -23.19
C TYR A 169 13.61 4.91 -23.50
N THR A 170 13.62 5.26 -24.78
CA THR A 170 13.65 6.66 -25.27
C THR A 170 12.31 7.11 -25.90
N GLY A 171 11.27 6.26 -25.84
CA GLY A 171 9.99 6.50 -26.49
C GLY A 171 9.01 7.33 -25.67
N THR A 172 7.95 7.81 -26.33
CA THR A 172 6.79 8.47 -25.73
C THR A 172 5.66 7.44 -25.56
N GLY A 173 5.67 6.71 -24.45
CA GLY A 173 4.65 5.69 -24.18
C GLY A 173 4.74 5.12 -22.77
N ALA A 174 3.73 4.33 -22.37
CA ALA A 174 3.75 3.61 -21.11
C ALA A 174 4.75 2.43 -21.23
N PRO A 175 5.89 2.49 -20.54
CA PRO A 175 6.94 1.49 -20.73
C PRO A 175 6.59 0.15 -20.05
N PHE A 176 5.60 0.17 -19.15
CA PHE A 176 5.11 -0.99 -18.43
C PHE A 176 3.62 -1.19 -18.68
N ARG A 177 3.18 -2.45 -18.74
CA ARG A 177 1.75 -2.78 -18.73
C ARG A 177 1.15 -2.38 -17.39
N HIS A 178 0.06 -1.62 -17.44
CA HIS A 178 -0.63 -1.05 -16.28
C HIS A 178 -0.85 -2.04 -15.13
N LYS A 179 -1.49 -3.17 -15.41
CA LYS A 179 -1.79 -4.22 -14.40
C LYS A 179 -0.55 -4.73 -13.66
N THR A 180 0.53 -5.02 -14.39
CA THR A 180 1.78 -5.49 -13.76
C THR A 180 2.51 -4.37 -13.03
N ALA A 181 2.47 -3.14 -13.56
CA ALA A 181 3.07 -1.97 -12.92
C ALA A 181 2.42 -1.68 -11.56
N GLN A 182 1.10 -1.84 -11.45
CA GLN A 182 0.36 -1.77 -10.19
C GLN A 182 0.84 -2.78 -9.15
N ILE A 183 1.12 -4.02 -9.54
CA ILE A 183 1.61 -5.05 -8.61
C ILE A 183 3.07 -4.78 -8.21
N ALA A 184 3.91 -4.40 -9.19
CA ALA A 184 5.29 -4.02 -8.90
C ALA A 184 5.39 -2.81 -7.98
N SER A 185 4.50 -1.82 -8.10
CA SER A 185 4.53 -0.66 -7.21
C SER A 185 4.31 -1.07 -5.75
N ILE A 186 3.44 -2.05 -5.48
CA ILE A 186 3.24 -2.60 -4.12
C ILE A 186 4.46 -3.40 -3.64
N PHE A 187 5.11 -4.17 -4.52
CA PHE A 187 6.36 -4.87 -4.18
C PHE A 187 7.46 -3.88 -3.77
N VAL A 188 7.66 -2.83 -4.58
CA VAL A 188 8.66 -1.78 -4.30
C VAL A 188 8.29 -1.00 -3.04
N LEU A 189 7.00 -0.71 -2.83
CA LEU A 189 6.53 -0.02 -1.64
C LEU A 189 6.83 -0.82 -0.37
N ARG A 190 6.60 -2.13 -0.38
CA ARG A 190 6.96 -3.02 0.72
C ARG A 190 8.45 -2.93 1.04
N GLN A 191 9.30 -3.06 0.02
CA GLN A 191 10.75 -3.01 0.19
C GLN A 191 11.20 -1.66 0.75
N ALA A 192 10.61 -0.55 0.26
CA ALA A 192 10.88 0.79 0.77
C ALA A 192 10.51 0.92 2.26
N MET A 193 9.36 0.38 2.67
CA MET A 193 8.96 0.36 4.08
C MET A 193 9.90 -0.50 4.94
N GLU A 194 10.31 -1.69 4.47
CA GLU A 194 11.25 -2.56 5.22
C GLU A 194 12.58 -1.88 5.45
N LEU A 195 13.16 -1.30 4.40
CA LEU A 195 14.41 -0.54 4.49
C LEU A 195 14.25 0.64 5.42
N ARG A 196 13.14 1.36 5.34
CA ARG A 196 12.88 2.50 6.21
C ARG A 196 12.79 2.09 7.68
N PHE A 197 12.10 0.99 8.00
CA PHE A 197 12.03 0.49 9.38
C PHE A 197 13.39 0.04 9.91
N GLU A 198 14.18 -0.65 9.09
CA GLU A 198 15.55 -1.05 9.43
C GLU A 198 16.43 0.18 9.69
N ARG A 199 16.39 1.17 8.78
CA ARG A 199 17.25 2.36 8.83
C ARG A 199 16.81 3.38 9.87
N LEU A 200 15.57 3.37 10.34
CA LEU A 200 15.17 4.11 11.55
C LEU A 200 15.87 3.57 12.80
N ILE A 201 16.31 2.32 12.80
CA ILE A 201 17.00 1.70 13.93
C ILE A 201 18.52 1.76 13.71
N ALA A 202 18.96 1.43 12.48
CA ALA A 202 20.35 1.47 12.04
C ALA A 202 21.32 0.65 12.92
N VAL A 203 20.91 -0.57 13.27
CA VAL A 203 21.74 -1.57 13.96
C VAL A 203 21.83 -2.81 13.07
N TYR A 204 23.06 -3.21 12.74
CA TYR A 204 23.36 -4.28 11.79
C TYR A 204 24.12 -5.42 12.48
N PRO A 205 23.44 -6.53 12.80
CA PRO A 205 24.08 -7.73 13.34
C PRO A 205 24.89 -8.46 12.26
N THR A 206 26.09 -8.92 12.60
CA THR A 206 26.92 -9.79 11.75
C THR A 206 27.45 -10.99 12.52
N ASP A 207 27.49 -12.15 11.87
CA ASP A 207 28.08 -13.37 12.45
C ASP A 207 29.62 -13.38 12.32
N PRO A 208 30.33 -14.38 12.89
CA PRO A 208 31.79 -14.49 12.75
C PRO A 208 32.30 -14.62 11.32
N LYS A 209 31.42 -14.89 10.35
CA LYS A 209 31.72 -14.99 8.92
C LYS A 209 31.33 -13.72 8.16
N GLY A 210 30.94 -12.65 8.86
CA GLY A 210 30.50 -11.40 8.26
C GLY A 210 29.12 -11.47 7.60
N LYS A 211 28.30 -12.48 7.90
CA LYS A 211 26.97 -12.65 7.32
C LYS A 211 25.89 -11.99 8.17
N SER A 212 24.95 -11.32 7.50
CA SER A 212 23.76 -10.76 8.12
C SER A 212 22.74 -11.84 8.52
N PRO A 213 21.93 -11.60 9.57
CA PRO A 213 20.88 -12.51 9.99
C PRO A 213 19.77 -12.62 8.94
N ARG A 214 19.10 -13.78 8.88
CA ARG A 214 17.86 -13.96 8.12
C ARG A 214 16.67 -13.61 9.00
N LEU A 215 16.32 -12.33 9.03
CA LEU A 215 15.20 -11.83 9.82
C LEU A 215 13.87 -12.22 9.18
N LYS A 216 12.86 -12.45 10.02
CA LYS A 216 11.47 -12.59 9.56
C LYS A 216 10.97 -11.23 9.03
N HIS A 217 10.06 -11.27 8.08
CA HIS A 217 9.32 -10.08 7.64
C HIS A 217 8.65 -9.38 8.82
N GLY A 218 8.75 -8.05 8.86
CA GLY A 218 8.21 -7.21 9.93
C GLY A 218 9.06 -7.16 11.21
N PHE A 219 10.25 -7.77 11.27
CA PHE A 219 11.08 -7.79 12.49
C PHE A 219 11.35 -6.38 13.06
N HIS A 220 11.79 -5.44 12.23
CA HIS A 220 12.04 -4.07 12.65
C HIS A 220 10.75 -3.32 13.03
N LEU A 221 9.66 -3.55 12.29
CA LEU A 221 8.36 -2.96 12.60
C LEU A 221 7.80 -3.46 13.93
N ASP A 222 7.96 -4.75 14.25
CA ASP A 222 7.59 -5.34 15.53
C ASP A 222 8.31 -4.62 16.68
N PHE A 223 9.61 -4.35 16.53
CA PHE A 223 10.39 -3.61 17.51
C PHE A 223 9.89 -2.16 17.68
N ILE A 224 9.68 -1.45 16.57
CA ILE A 224 9.19 -0.06 16.58
C ILE A 224 7.83 0.01 17.29
N ALA A 225 6.90 -0.89 16.93
CA ALA A 225 5.57 -0.95 17.51
C ALA A 225 5.57 -1.29 19.01
N ALA A 226 6.56 -2.04 19.47
CA ALA A 226 6.74 -2.39 20.89
C ALA A 226 7.46 -1.31 21.70
N ASN A 227 8.13 -0.35 21.04
CA ASN A 227 8.93 0.69 21.69
C ASN A 227 8.59 2.10 21.16
N PRO A 228 7.30 2.53 21.20
CA PRO A 228 6.88 3.81 20.63
C PRO A 228 7.55 5.02 21.28
N GLN A 229 8.04 4.89 22.52
CA GLN A 229 8.72 5.96 23.24
C GLN A 229 9.99 6.49 22.55
N PHE A 230 10.59 5.71 21.65
CA PHE A 230 11.80 6.13 20.91
C PHE A 230 11.48 6.86 19.60
N PHE A 231 10.25 6.77 19.08
CA PHE A 231 9.90 7.21 17.74
C PHE A 231 8.80 8.26 17.78
N LEU A 232 9.18 9.53 17.61
CA LEU A 232 8.24 10.63 17.48
C LEU A 232 7.89 10.84 16.01
N ALA A 233 6.76 10.30 15.58
CA ALA A 233 6.24 10.48 14.23
C ALA A 233 5.46 11.80 14.10
N ASN A 234 5.72 12.55 13.02
CA ASN A 234 5.05 13.82 12.76
C ASN A 234 3.69 13.61 12.08
N GLY A 235 2.61 13.65 12.87
CA GLY A 235 1.24 13.62 12.37
C GLY A 235 0.70 12.24 11.97
N PHE A 236 1.36 11.15 12.38
CA PHE A 236 0.89 9.79 12.16
C PHE A 236 1.39 8.81 13.24
N ASP A 237 0.86 7.59 13.24
CA ASP A 237 1.29 6.50 14.13
C ASP A 237 1.93 5.37 13.30
N ILE A 238 3.24 5.15 13.50
CA ILE A 238 4.01 4.13 12.76
C ILE A 238 3.41 2.73 12.96
N LYS A 239 2.87 2.43 14.15
CA LYS A 239 2.26 1.12 14.43
C LYS A 239 1.06 0.84 13.53
N LYS A 240 0.32 1.88 13.14
CA LYS A 240 -0.85 1.74 12.25
C LYS A 240 -0.47 1.42 10.80
N LEU A 241 0.81 1.48 10.44
CA LEU A 241 1.30 1.02 9.14
C LEU A 241 1.38 -0.50 9.03
N ARG A 242 1.13 -1.25 10.12
CA ARG A 242 1.20 -2.70 10.13
C ARG A 242 0.27 -3.37 9.12
N HIS A 243 -0.99 -2.94 9.06
CA HIS A 243 -1.96 -3.50 8.12
C HIS A 243 -1.55 -3.29 6.67
N LEU A 244 -1.06 -2.09 6.34
CA LEU A 244 -0.50 -1.80 5.03
C LEU A 244 0.70 -2.70 4.71
N TYR A 245 1.64 -2.84 5.64
CA TYR A 245 2.82 -3.69 5.47
C TYR A 245 2.44 -5.16 5.22
N ASP A 246 1.55 -5.72 6.04
CA ASP A 246 1.12 -7.11 5.91
C ASP A 246 0.35 -7.33 4.59
N TRP A 247 -0.52 -6.39 4.21
CA TRP A 247 -1.22 -6.42 2.92
C TRP A 247 -0.23 -6.37 1.75
N CYS A 248 0.78 -5.48 1.78
CA CYS A 248 1.82 -5.48 0.75
C CYS A 248 2.54 -6.84 0.69
N SER A 249 2.84 -7.45 1.83
CA SER A 249 3.46 -8.78 1.88
C SER A 249 2.58 -9.87 1.26
N GLU A 250 1.26 -9.80 1.45
CA GLU A 250 0.31 -10.71 0.80
C GLU A 250 0.32 -10.55 -0.72
N ILE A 251 0.25 -9.32 -1.23
CA ILE A 251 0.32 -9.06 -2.68
C ILE A 251 1.60 -9.64 -3.28
N VAL A 252 2.74 -9.48 -2.60
CA VAL A 252 4.02 -10.04 -3.06
C VAL A 252 3.99 -11.57 -3.17
N HIS A 253 3.26 -12.25 -2.28
CA HIS A 253 3.17 -13.71 -2.29
C HIS A 253 2.11 -14.27 -3.24
N GLN A 254 0.98 -13.57 -3.40
CA GLN A 254 -0.18 -14.05 -4.16
C GLN A 254 -0.29 -13.46 -5.56
N ALA A 255 0.38 -12.33 -5.81
CA ALA A 255 0.41 -11.62 -7.09
C ALA A 255 -0.99 -11.36 -7.72
N TYR A 256 -2.01 -11.08 -6.89
CA TYR A 256 -3.31 -10.63 -7.40
C TYR A 256 -3.32 -9.12 -7.62
N GLN A 257 -4.12 -8.64 -8.57
CA GLN A 257 -4.29 -7.21 -8.81
C GLN A 257 -5.15 -6.60 -7.70
N PRO A 258 -4.65 -5.63 -6.92
CA PRO A 258 -5.45 -4.97 -5.89
C PRO A 258 -6.54 -4.07 -6.48
N TYR A 259 -7.46 -3.60 -5.64
CA TYR A 259 -8.41 -2.56 -6.07
C TYR A 259 -7.68 -1.26 -6.40
N ALA A 260 -8.15 -0.54 -7.42
CA ALA A 260 -7.49 0.64 -7.96
C ALA A 260 -7.12 1.69 -6.89
N TRP A 261 -8.05 2.01 -5.99
CA TRP A 261 -7.86 2.99 -4.92
C TRP A 261 -6.95 2.48 -3.79
N GLN A 262 -6.82 1.17 -3.58
CA GLN A 262 -5.92 0.64 -2.55
C GLN A 262 -4.47 1.02 -2.83
N ILE A 263 -4.09 1.14 -4.10
CA ILE A 263 -2.73 1.50 -4.51
C ILE A 263 -2.44 2.96 -4.17
N SER A 264 -3.32 3.90 -4.53
CA SER A 264 -3.13 5.31 -4.22
C SER A 264 -3.22 5.57 -2.73
N THR A 265 -4.15 4.93 -2.01
CA THR A 265 -4.23 5.00 -0.55
C THR A 265 -2.97 4.40 0.11
N ALA A 266 -2.42 3.30 -0.41
CA ALA A 266 -1.20 2.69 0.10
C ALA A 266 -0.01 3.64 -0.05
N LEU A 267 0.15 4.26 -1.23
CA LEU A 267 1.21 5.24 -1.48
C LEU A 267 1.06 6.48 -0.60
N SER A 268 -0.16 7.01 -0.46
CA SER A 268 -0.45 8.14 0.42
C SER A 268 -0.08 7.83 1.88
N ARG A 269 -0.50 6.65 2.36
CA ARG A 269 -0.29 6.23 3.74
C ARG A 269 1.18 5.91 4.03
N ALA A 270 1.86 5.19 3.15
CA ALA A 270 3.29 4.94 3.28
C ALA A 270 4.11 6.23 3.11
N GLY A 271 3.63 7.18 2.30
CA GLY A 271 4.19 8.51 2.16
C GLY A 271 4.27 9.26 3.50
N GLU A 272 3.44 8.94 4.49
CA GLU A 272 3.58 9.53 5.82
C GLU A 272 4.93 9.19 6.50
N LEU A 273 5.46 8.01 6.20
CA LEU A 273 6.75 7.52 6.70
C LEU A 273 7.91 7.79 5.72
N LEU A 274 7.63 7.74 4.42
CA LEU A 274 8.63 7.74 3.35
C LEU A 274 8.84 9.11 2.70
N HIS A 275 7.87 10.03 2.75
CA HIS A 275 8.03 11.38 2.21
C HIS A 275 8.66 12.32 3.22
N THR A 276 9.30 13.34 2.67
CA THR A 276 9.76 14.50 3.43
C THR A 276 8.57 15.30 3.94
N ARG A 277 8.72 15.89 5.11
CA ARG A 277 7.75 16.77 5.75
C ARG A 277 8.14 18.23 5.55
N GLN A 278 7.19 19.12 5.75
CA GLN A 278 7.49 20.55 5.78
C GLN A 278 8.46 20.82 6.93
N THR A 279 9.52 21.56 6.61
CA THR A 279 10.55 21.93 7.58
C THR A 279 10.20 23.30 8.15
N PRO A 280 10.19 23.50 9.49
CA PRO A 280 9.93 24.80 10.08
C PRO A 280 10.88 25.88 9.56
N PRO A 281 10.45 27.16 9.48
CA PRO A 281 11.32 28.26 9.10
C PRO A 281 12.60 28.29 9.96
N GLY A 282 13.76 28.40 9.32
CA GLY A 282 15.07 28.41 10.00
C GLY A 282 15.67 27.03 10.30
N GLN A 283 15.02 25.93 9.94
CA GLN A 283 15.60 24.59 10.01
C GLN A 283 16.05 24.08 8.62
N ALA A 284 17.12 23.29 8.60
CA ALA A 284 17.60 22.67 7.37
C ALA A 284 16.60 21.60 6.90
N TRP A 285 16.28 21.60 5.61
CA TRP A 285 15.43 20.58 5.01
C TRP A 285 16.10 19.20 5.11
N SER A 286 15.32 18.17 5.43
CA SER A 286 15.80 16.80 5.53
C SER A 286 14.79 15.82 4.94
N ILE A 287 15.31 14.83 4.21
CA ILE A 287 14.51 13.70 3.74
C ILE A 287 14.01 12.79 4.87
N TYR A 288 14.52 12.97 6.09
CA TYR A 288 14.28 12.09 7.23
C TYR A 288 13.35 12.66 8.31
N ASN A 289 12.80 13.86 8.11
CA ASN A 289 12.02 14.58 9.12
C ASN A 289 10.60 14.05 9.38
N ALA A 290 10.24 12.89 8.83
CA ALA A 290 8.99 12.22 9.15
C ALA A 290 8.97 11.61 10.56
N VAL A 291 10.14 11.20 11.06
CA VAL A 291 10.30 10.57 12.38
C VAL A 291 11.50 11.18 13.07
N GLU A 292 11.32 11.61 14.30
CA GLU A 292 12.37 12.03 15.22
C GLU A 292 12.70 10.91 16.22
N ILE A 293 13.98 10.72 16.51
CA ILE A 293 14.46 9.78 17.53
C ILE A 293 15.07 10.56 18.68
N ASN A 294 14.42 10.48 19.85
CA ASN A 294 14.81 11.26 21.03
C ASN A 294 16.11 10.77 21.67
N ASP A 295 16.28 9.45 21.74
CA ASP A 295 17.44 8.81 22.37
C ASP A 295 17.89 7.64 21.51
N VAL A 296 18.84 7.92 20.60
CA VAL A 296 19.38 6.94 19.67
C VAL A 296 20.15 5.85 20.42
N GLY A 297 20.91 6.21 21.46
CA GLY A 297 21.72 5.26 22.22
C GLY A 297 20.87 4.23 22.97
N ALA A 298 19.82 4.68 23.66
CA ALA A 298 18.87 3.80 24.33
C ALA A 298 18.07 2.96 23.34
N MET A 299 17.60 3.56 22.24
CA MET A 299 16.85 2.84 21.20
C MET A 299 17.69 1.71 20.58
N GLN A 300 18.92 2.00 20.15
CA GLN A 300 19.79 1.01 19.51
C GLN A 300 20.17 -0.11 20.49
N THR A 301 20.44 0.25 21.75
CA THR A 301 20.70 -0.75 22.81
C THR A 301 19.49 -1.64 23.07
N ALA A 302 18.29 -1.06 23.12
CA ALA A 302 17.05 -1.83 23.26
C ALA A 302 16.82 -2.76 22.06
N PHE A 303 17.15 -2.32 20.84
CA PHE A 303 17.07 -3.18 19.66
C PHE A 303 18.06 -4.33 19.69
N GLU A 304 19.31 -4.10 20.09
CA GLU A 304 20.29 -5.17 20.26
C GLU A 304 19.79 -6.24 21.24
N GLN A 305 19.24 -5.81 22.38
CA GLN A 305 18.67 -6.73 23.35
C GLN A 305 17.47 -7.49 22.77
N HIS A 306 16.60 -6.79 22.04
CA HIS A 306 15.47 -7.41 21.33
C HIS A 306 15.97 -8.48 20.35
N PHE A 307 16.98 -8.17 19.54
CA PHE A 307 17.58 -9.12 18.60
C PHE A 307 18.18 -10.34 19.30
N LEU A 308 19.01 -10.12 20.32
CA LEU A 308 19.65 -11.21 21.06
C LEU A 308 18.63 -12.11 21.76
N THR A 309 17.49 -11.56 22.19
CA THR A 309 16.43 -12.32 22.86
C THR A 309 15.53 -13.07 21.87
N THR A 310 15.25 -12.50 20.70
CA THR A 310 14.20 -13.01 19.79
C THR A 310 14.72 -13.79 18.59
N TYR A 311 15.94 -13.52 18.11
CA TYR A 311 16.50 -14.22 16.94
C TYR A 311 16.84 -15.70 17.24
N GLY A 312 17.18 -15.99 18.50
CA GLY A 312 17.15 -17.34 19.07
C GLY A 312 18.32 -18.28 18.74
N HIS A 313 19.33 -17.85 17.99
CA HIS A 313 20.56 -18.62 17.75
C HIS A 313 21.75 -17.76 17.29
N GLY A 314 22.97 -18.31 17.42
CA GLY A 314 24.21 -17.70 16.94
C GLY A 314 24.91 -16.78 17.96
N ILE A 315 26.07 -16.29 17.57
CA ILE A 315 26.81 -15.22 18.23
C ILE A 315 26.93 -14.06 17.25
N TRP A 316 26.75 -12.84 17.73
CA TRP A 316 26.53 -11.68 16.86
C TRP A 316 27.33 -10.47 17.34
N LYS A 317 27.98 -9.84 16.39
CA LYS A 317 28.61 -8.52 16.53
C LYS A 317 27.62 -7.47 16.01
N MET A 318 27.47 -6.36 16.72
CA MET A 318 26.54 -5.30 16.32
C MET A 318 27.30 -4.09 15.82
N THR A 319 26.88 -3.56 14.67
CA THR A 319 27.33 -2.27 14.16
C THR A 319 26.19 -1.27 14.24
N ARG A 320 26.43 -0.13 14.89
CA ARG A 320 25.53 1.01 14.94
C ARG A 320 25.96 2.05 13.92
N THR A 321 25.01 2.58 13.17
CA THR A 321 25.24 3.76 12.31
C THR A 321 24.21 4.84 12.61
N GLN A 322 24.34 5.99 11.95
CA GLN A 322 23.34 7.03 12.02
C GLN A 322 22.00 6.52 11.47
N PRO A 323 20.90 6.61 12.25
CA PRO A 323 19.57 6.37 11.72
C PRO A 323 19.16 7.33 10.62
N GLU A 324 18.35 6.87 9.68
CA GLU A 324 17.66 7.74 8.72
C GLU A 324 16.45 8.44 9.38
N ALA A 325 16.70 9.26 10.40
CA ALA A 325 15.68 10.00 11.14
C ALA A 325 16.14 11.44 11.42
N LEU A 326 15.24 12.27 11.93
CA LEU A 326 15.65 13.51 12.58
C LEU A 326 16.28 13.17 13.94
N ILE A 327 17.53 13.59 14.14
CA ILE A 327 18.30 13.35 15.36
C ILE A 327 18.95 14.68 15.77
N ARG A 328 18.62 15.19 16.95
CA ARG A 328 19.11 16.51 17.39
C ARG A 328 20.57 16.49 17.84
N ASN A 329 21.01 15.38 18.43
CA ASN A 329 22.30 15.28 19.13
C ASN A 329 23.17 14.15 18.56
N TRP A 330 23.13 13.91 17.24
CA TRP A 330 23.99 12.89 16.64
C TRP A 330 25.46 13.29 16.74
N GLN A 331 26.29 12.39 17.26
CA GLN A 331 27.73 12.54 17.29
C GLN A 331 28.41 11.37 16.59
N PRO A 332 29.53 11.57 15.87
CA PRO A 332 30.22 10.50 15.15
C PRO A 332 30.57 9.28 16.00
N GLU A 333 30.93 9.47 17.27
CA GLU A 333 31.25 8.40 18.23
C GLU A 333 30.06 7.49 18.58
N MET A 334 28.83 7.93 18.30
CA MET A 334 27.64 7.08 18.45
C MET A 334 27.57 5.98 17.38
N ALA A 335 28.25 6.16 16.25
CA ALA A 335 28.50 5.09 15.31
C ALA A 335 29.70 4.27 15.79
N PHE A 336 29.45 3.02 16.16
CA PHE A 336 30.51 2.11 16.54
C PHE A 336 30.12 0.67 16.25
N THR A 337 31.12 -0.20 16.22
CA THR A 337 30.93 -1.64 16.16
C THR A 337 31.42 -2.23 17.47
N ASN A 338 30.57 -3.01 18.16
CA ASN A 338 30.98 -3.71 19.38
C ASN A 338 32.19 -4.59 19.09
N GLU A 339 33.17 -4.65 19.99
CA GLU A 339 34.37 -5.47 19.76
C GLU A 339 34.03 -6.97 19.82
N ASP A 340 33.16 -7.34 20.76
CA ASP A 340 32.84 -8.73 21.06
C ASP A 340 31.61 -9.28 20.35
N TYR A 341 31.68 -10.57 20.04
CA TYR A 341 30.51 -11.37 19.65
C TYR A 341 29.69 -11.72 20.88
N ARG A 342 28.42 -11.34 20.88
CA ARG A 342 27.48 -11.67 21.97
C ARG A 342 26.59 -12.84 21.59
N PRO A 343 26.45 -13.87 22.43
CA PRO A 343 25.49 -14.95 22.18
C PRO A 343 24.06 -14.45 22.34
N VAL A 344 23.14 -15.05 21.58
CA VAL A 344 21.71 -14.87 21.84
C VAL A 344 21.34 -15.32 23.27
N VAL A 345 20.43 -14.59 23.90
CA VAL A 345 19.96 -14.87 25.26
C VAL A 345 18.68 -15.70 25.18
N GLY A 346 18.58 -16.75 25.98
CA GLY A 346 17.34 -17.53 26.10
C GLY A 346 17.06 -18.51 24.96
N ARG A 347 18.10 -19.10 24.34
CA ARG A 347 17.92 -20.23 23.40
C ARG A 347 17.14 -21.34 24.10
N LYS A 348 15.85 -21.49 23.76
CA LYS A 348 15.05 -22.63 24.21
C LYS A 348 15.84 -23.90 23.93
N ASN A 349 15.92 -24.81 24.91
CA ASN A 349 16.68 -26.03 24.72
C ASN A 349 16.16 -26.78 23.48
N LEU A 350 17.02 -27.62 22.89
CA LEU A 350 16.69 -28.35 21.66
C LEU A 350 15.36 -29.10 21.75
N PHE A 351 15.06 -29.69 22.91
CA PHE A 351 13.84 -30.44 23.19
C PHE A 351 12.58 -29.57 23.12
N LEU A 352 12.56 -28.39 23.75
CA LEU A 352 11.44 -27.45 23.66
C LEU A 352 11.17 -27.00 22.23
N ARG A 353 12.22 -26.84 21.40
CA ARG A 353 12.06 -26.47 19.99
C ARG A 353 11.49 -27.62 19.15
N ILE A 354 11.93 -28.85 19.41
CA ILE A 354 11.39 -30.07 18.76
C ILE A 354 9.93 -30.26 19.17
N TRP A 355 9.62 -30.17 20.46
CA TRP A 355 8.25 -30.30 20.98
C TRP A 355 7.31 -29.24 20.39
N GLN A 356 7.73 -27.97 20.33
CA GLN A 356 6.91 -26.91 19.69
C GLN A 356 6.71 -27.14 18.19
N ARG A 357 7.67 -27.74 17.49
CA ARG A 357 7.55 -28.10 16.08
C ARG A 357 6.56 -29.26 15.88
N ILE A 358 6.64 -30.28 16.73
CA ILE A 358 5.68 -31.40 16.76
C ILE A 358 4.26 -30.88 17.04
N MET A 359 4.11 -30.04 18.08
CA MET A 359 2.81 -29.46 18.44
C MET A 359 2.22 -28.55 17.36
N ARG A 360 3.04 -27.88 16.55
CA ARG A 360 2.54 -27.12 15.38
C ARG A 360 1.98 -28.05 14.31
N ILE A 361 2.67 -29.15 14.00
CA ILE A 361 2.21 -30.15 13.02
C ILE A 361 0.86 -30.74 13.45
N PHE A 362 0.69 -31.04 14.73
CA PHE A 362 -0.57 -31.55 15.27
C PHE A 362 -1.71 -30.53 15.39
N ARG A 363 -1.42 -29.22 15.26
CA ARG A 363 -2.43 -28.15 15.29
C ARG A 363 -2.81 -27.63 13.90
N SER A 364 -2.06 -28.03 12.87
CA SER A 364 -2.30 -27.67 11.47
C SER A 364 -3.03 -28.76 10.67
N ASN A 365 -3.32 -29.89 11.29
CA ASN A 365 -4.31 -30.89 10.87
C ASN A 365 -5.55 -30.73 11.73
#